data_AF-A0A7S2EJX3-F1
#
_entry.id   AF-A0A7S2EJX3-F1
#
_cell.length_a   1.000
_cell.length_b   1.000
_cell.length_c   1.000
_cell.angle_alpha   90.00
_cell.angle_beta   90.00
_cell.angle_gamma   90.00
#
_symmetry.space_group_name_H-M   'P 1'
#
loop_
_entity.id
_entity.type
_entity.pdbx_description
1 polymer ?
#
loop_
_entity_poly.entity_id
_entity_poly.type
_entity_poly.pdbx_seq_one_letter_code
_entity_poly.pdbx_strand_id
1 'polypeptide(L)'
;TTAPATASTASSSPPNRRATEIWSTRLQRELLALTSGPETSGDGSRDQPVGVLPPFVTVESHELDIGGGRCEVVFGVDVGESSLATPKKDDGAEGAAAAEGAEEEEEEQDETAAAEALASTPRITVTLDASLPRTSAGSLTAGPDSYPFLPPKCLLTSGAVYFPEGSDIADGDPLDVDLDWTPSLHLNDAATHVALRARESIRRNEPFHKAKPPPEGGVTIGGGDRIA
;
A
#
# COMPACT_ATOMS: atom_id res chain seq x y z
N THR A 1 60.92 -4.03 -27.74
CA THR A 1 59.56 -4.48 -28.05
C THR A 1 58.70 -4.28 -26.82
N THR A 2 57.97 -3.16 -26.77
CA THR A 2 57.14 -2.78 -25.62
C THR A 2 55.68 -2.96 -26.05
N ALA A 3 54.97 -3.90 -25.42
CA ALA A 3 53.57 -4.17 -25.72
C ALA A 3 52.67 -3.05 -25.19
N PRO A 4 51.60 -2.66 -25.92
CA PRO A 4 50.65 -1.69 -25.42
C PRO A 4 49.68 -2.35 -24.43
N ALA A 5 49.48 -1.69 -23.30
CA ALA A 5 48.46 -2.03 -22.32
C ALA A 5 47.06 -1.85 -22.93
N THR A 6 46.29 -2.92 -22.94
CA THR A 6 44.86 -2.91 -23.28
C THR A 6 44.11 -2.15 -22.19
N ALA A 7 43.62 -0.96 -22.51
CA ALA A 7 42.71 -0.21 -21.66
C ALA A 7 41.38 -0.97 -21.56
N SER A 8 41.04 -1.43 -20.36
CA SER A 8 39.72 -1.94 -20.02
C SER A 8 38.69 -0.83 -20.16
N THR A 9 37.92 -0.84 -21.24
CA THR A 9 36.70 -0.03 -21.38
C THR A 9 35.70 -0.48 -20.32
N ALA A 10 35.54 0.34 -19.28
CA ALA A 10 34.45 0.19 -18.32
C ALA A 10 33.11 0.31 -19.07
N SER A 11 32.34 -0.77 -19.04
CA SER A 11 30.97 -0.82 -19.59
C SER A 11 30.07 0.10 -18.76
N SER A 12 29.85 1.34 -19.22
CA SER A 12 28.85 2.23 -18.64
C SER A 12 27.50 1.91 -19.26
N SER A 13 26.73 1.04 -18.61
CA SER A 13 25.32 0.87 -18.95
C SER A 13 24.60 2.23 -18.84
N PRO A 14 23.71 2.58 -19.78
CA PRO A 14 22.98 3.83 -19.70
C PRO A 14 22.18 3.89 -18.39
N PRO A 15 22.09 5.06 -17.72
CA PRO A 15 21.55 5.19 -16.36
C PRO A 15 20.11 4.66 -16.23
N ASN A 16 19.30 4.80 -17.28
CA ASN A 16 17.93 4.27 -17.33
C ASN A 16 17.88 2.74 -17.21
N ARG A 17 18.82 2.02 -17.85
CA ARG A 17 18.86 0.56 -17.80
C ARG A 17 19.10 0.03 -16.38
N ARG A 18 20.08 0.62 -15.69
CA ARG A 18 20.38 0.24 -14.30
C ARG A 18 19.21 0.55 -13.38
N ALA A 19 18.55 1.70 -13.55
CA ALA A 19 17.38 2.07 -12.75
C ALA A 19 16.20 1.10 -12.98
N THR A 20 15.93 0.69 -14.23
CA THR A 20 14.91 -0.33 -14.53
C THR A 20 15.26 -1.68 -13.91
N GLU A 21 16.53 -2.10 -13.93
CA GLU A 21 16.99 -3.32 -13.28
C GLU A 21 16.81 -3.26 -11.75
N ILE A 22 17.09 -2.11 -11.12
CA ILE A 22 16.83 -1.90 -9.68
C ILE A 22 15.34 -2.00 -9.38
N TRP A 23 14.51 -1.31 -10.16
CA TRP A 23 13.05 -1.32 -10.02
C TRP A 23 12.48 -2.75 -10.12
N SER A 24 12.83 -3.50 -11.16
CA SER A 24 12.27 -4.83 -11.39
C SER A 24 12.72 -5.84 -10.34
N THR A 25 14.01 -5.86 -9.99
CA THR A 25 14.55 -6.77 -8.97
C THR A 25 13.98 -6.47 -7.58
N ARG A 26 13.77 -5.20 -7.25
CA ARG A 26 13.14 -4.78 -6.00
C ARG A 26 11.70 -5.28 -5.92
N LEU A 27 10.88 -5.00 -6.94
CA LEU A 27 9.48 -5.41 -6.96
C LEU A 27 9.29 -6.93 -6.96
N GLN A 28 10.10 -7.67 -7.71
CA GLN A 28 10.04 -9.14 -7.70
C GLN A 28 10.26 -9.71 -6.30
N ARG A 29 11.24 -9.18 -5.56
CA ARG A 29 11.52 -9.63 -4.18
C ARG A 29 10.39 -9.28 -3.23
N GLU A 30 9.84 -8.08 -3.35
CA GLU A 30 8.75 -7.62 -2.48
C GLU A 30 7.43 -8.35 -2.74
N LEU A 31 7.06 -8.55 -4.01
CA LEU A 31 5.86 -9.31 -4.36
C LEU A 31 5.97 -10.76 -3.91
N LEU A 32 7.15 -11.38 -4.04
CA LEU A 32 7.39 -12.70 -3.51
C LEU A 32 7.19 -12.71 -1.98
N ALA A 33 7.72 -11.72 -1.26
CA ALA A 33 7.56 -11.64 0.19
C ALA A 33 6.10 -11.40 0.62
N LEU A 34 5.35 -10.57 -0.11
CA LEU A 34 3.94 -10.28 0.15
C LEU A 34 3.01 -11.48 -0.09
N THR A 35 3.37 -12.38 -1.01
CA THR A 35 2.54 -13.52 -1.43
C THR A 35 2.99 -14.85 -0.84
N SER A 36 4.24 -14.95 -0.35
CA SER A 36 4.75 -16.12 0.37
C SER A 36 4.24 -16.07 1.80
N GLY A 37 3.03 -16.58 2.03
CA GLY A 37 2.42 -16.60 3.36
C GLY A 37 3.23 -17.40 4.40
N PRO A 38 2.89 -17.28 5.70
CA PRO A 38 3.58 -17.99 6.79
C PRO A 38 3.51 -19.52 6.65
N GLU A 39 2.46 -20.05 6.02
CA GLU A 39 2.20 -21.49 5.84
C GLU A 39 3.12 -22.14 4.77
N THR A 40 3.76 -21.35 3.90
CA THR A 40 4.57 -21.89 2.78
C THR A 40 6.04 -22.06 3.14
N SER A 41 6.46 -21.64 4.34
CA SER A 41 7.85 -21.65 4.78
C SER A 41 8.18 -22.89 5.59
N GLY A 42 8.15 -24.06 4.94
CA GLY A 42 8.57 -25.35 5.50
C GLY A 42 10.08 -25.58 5.52
N ASP A 43 10.91 -24.58 5.20
CA ASP A 43 12.36 -24.75 5.17
C ASP A 43 13.07 -23.54 5.83
N GLY A 44 13.99 -23.85 6.74
CA GLY A 44 14.61 -22.96 7.70
C GLY A 44 15.64 -21.98 7.12
N SER A 45 15.28 -21.23 6.07
CA SER A 45 16.11 -20.13 5.59
C SER A 45 15.95 -18.90 6.49
N ARG A 46 17.04 -18.52 7.16
CA ARG A 46 17.19 -17.33 8.00
C ARG A 46 17.35 -16.04 7.19
N ASP A 47 16.61 -15.87 6.10
CA ASP A 47 16.52 -14.58 5.42
C ASP A 47 15.26 -13.86 5.90
N GLN A 48 15.45 -12.67 6.45
CA GLN A 48 14.45 -11.87 7.16
C GLN A 48 13.08 -11.92 6.48
N PRO A 49 11.97 -12.18 7.21
CA PRO A 49 10.64 -12.04 6.64
C PRO A 49 10.47 -10.56 6.30
N VAL A 50 10.59 -10.23 5.01
CA VAL A 50 10.32 -8.89 4.51
C VAL A 50 8.82 -8.68 4.64
N GLY A 51 8.43 -8.08 5.76
CA GLY A 51 7.10 -7.55 6.00
C GLY A 51 6.03 -8.62 6.16
N VAL A 52 5.70 -8.94 7.41
CA VAL A 52 4.42 -9.57 7.73
C VAL A 52 3.36 -8.48 7.69
N LEU A 53 2.40 -8.58 6.77
CA LEU A 53 1.25 -7.68 6.77
C LEU A 53 0.47 -7.85 8.09
N PRO A 54 -0.04 -6.75 8.69
CA PRO A 54 -0.96 -6.87 9.81
C PRO A 54 -2.16 -7.76 9.45
N PRO A 55 -2.76 -8.48 10.40
CA PRO A 55 -3.82 -9.46 10.12
C PRO A 55 -5.10 -8.87 9.51
N PHE A 56 -5.27 -7.55 9.58
CA PHE A 56 -6.39 -6.81 8.98
C PHE A 56 -6.07 -6.28 7.57
N VAL A 57 -4.91 -6.61 7.02
CA VAL A 57 -4.49 -6.24 5.65
C VAL A 57 -4.18 -7.51 4.89
N THR A 58 -4.81 -7.66 3.73
CA THR A 58 -4.66 -8.85 2.87
C THR A 58 -4.38 -8.44 1.44
N VAL A 59 -3.54 -9.20 0.73
CA VAL A 59 -3.30 -8.99 -0.70
C VAL A 59 -4.45 -9.64 -1.47
N GLU A 60 -5.22 -8.85 -2.22
CA GLU A 60 -6.33 -9.34 -3.03
C GLU A 60 -5.86 -9.75 -4.42
N SER A 61 -4.99 -8.93 -5.03
CA SER A 61 -4.41 -9.21 -6.34
C SER A 61 -3.12 -8.40 -6.54
N HIS A 62 -2.32 -8.82 -7.52
CA HIS A 62 -1.16 -8.05 -7.98
C HIS A 62 -0.94 -8.30 -9.47
N GLU A 63 -0.36 -7.30 -10.14
CA GLU A 63 0.04 -7.38 -11.54
C GLU A 63 1.48 -6.85 -11.67
N LEU A 64 2.37 -7.64 -12.28
CA LEU A 64 3.73 -7.22 -12.60
C LEU A 64 4.01 -7.47 -14.09
N ASP A 65 4.17 -6.40 -14.86
CA ASP A 65 4.67 -6.43 -16.23
C ASP A 65 5.99 -5.65 -16.31
N ILE A 66 7.10 -6.39 -16.31
CA ILE A 66 8.45 -5.82 -16.38
C ILE A 66 8.68 -5.12 -17.73
N GLY A 67 8.12 -5.64 -18.82
CA GLY A 67 8.29 -5.07 -20.16
C GLY A 67 7.50 -3.78 -20.34
N GLY A 68 6.29 -3.74 -19.79
CA GLY A 68 5.42 -2.55 -19.76
C GLY A 68 5.75 -1.57 -18.64
N GLY A 69 6.65 -1.93 -17.71
CA GLY A 69 6.99 -1.10 -16.55
C GLY A 69 5.82 -0.93 -15.58
N ARG A 70 4.89 -1.88 -15.52
CA ARG A 70 3.68 -1.80 -14.71
C ARG A 70 3.81 -2.67 -13.46
N CYS A 71 3.48 -2.12 -12.31
CA CYS A 71 3.37 -2.87 -11.08
C CYS A 71 2.25 -2.30 -10.21
N GLU A 72 1.19 -3.07 -10.01
CA GLU A 72 0.06 -2.70 -9.17
C GLU A 72 -0.20 -3.81 -8.14
N VAL A 73 -0.46 -3.44 -6.90
CA VAL A 73 -0.84 -4.36 -5.83
C VAL A 73 -2.10 -3.86 -5.17
N VAL A 74 -3.11 -4.72 -5.08
CA VAL A 74 -4.40 -4.42 -4.49
C VAL A 74 -4.47 -5.07 -3.11
N PHE A 75 -4.72 -4.26 -2.11
CA PHE A 75 -4.88 -4.69 -0.72
C PHE A 75 -6.31 -4.46 -0.29
N GLY A 76 -6.87 -5.43 0.42
CA GLY A 76 -8.09 -5.23 1.19
C GLY A 76 -7.74 -4.99 2.65
N VAL A 77 -8.37 -3.98 3.23
CA VAL A 77 -8.15 -3.54 4.60
C VAL A 77 -9.45 -3.66 5.37
N ASP A 78 -9.45 -4.52 6.37
CA ASP A 78 -10.60 -4.70 7.26
C ASP A 78 -10.62 -3.54 8.27
N VAL A 79 -11.64 -2.69 8.16
CA VAL A 79 -11.73 -1.46 8.98
C VAL A 79 -12.50 -1.69 10.29
N GLY A 80 -13.16 -2.84 10.41
CA GLY A 80 -13.97 -3.22 11.57
C GLY A 80 -15.26 -2.40 11.63
N GLU A 81 -16.13 -2.73 12.59
CA GLU A 81 -17.34 -1.95 12.84
C GLU A 81 -16.94 -0.55 13.34
N SER A 82 -17.39 0.48 12.62
CA SER A 82 -17.36 1.85 13.17
C SER A 82 -18.20 1.83 14.44
N SER A 83 -17.69 2.39 15.54
CA SER A 83 -18.43 2.46 16.81
C SER A 83 -19.73 3.28 16.73
N LEU A 84 -20.08 3.79 15.54
CA LEU A 84 -21.28 4.55 15.24
C LEU A 84 -22.24 3.76 14.34
N ALA A 85 -22.93 2.80 14.94
CA ALA A 85 -24.18 2.29 14.40
C ALA A 85 -25.18 1.99 15.52
N THR A 86 -25.62 3.03 16.24
CA THR A 86 -27.05 3.12 16.55
C THR A 86 -27.56 4.46 16.03
N PRO A 87 -28.55 4.49 15.13
CA PRO A 87 -29.30 5.72 14.89
C PRO A 87 -29.93 6.09 16.23
N LYS A 88 -29.50 7.22 16.80
CA LYS A 88 -30.08 7.82 17.98
C LYS A 88 -31.52 8.20 17.63
N LYS A 89 -32.43 7.25 17.81
CA LYS A 89 -33.86 7.52 17.90
C LYS A 89 -34.07 8.11 19.29
N ASP A 90 -33.98 9.43 19.38
CA ASP A 90 -34.52 10.19 20.50
C ASP A 90 -36.02 9.86 20.59
N ASP A 91 -36.39 9.00 21.54
CA ASP A 91 -37.59 9.15 22.36
C ASP A 91 -37.54 8.12 23.51
N GLY A 92 -37.57 8.64 24.73
CA GLY A 92 -37.19 7.93 25.94
C GLY A 92 -38.21 6.94 26.52
N ALA A 93 -37.71 6.11 27.43
CA ALA A 93 -38.38 5.70 28.67
C ALA A 93 -37.41 4.88 29.53
N GLU A 94 -37.39 5.20 30.83
CA GLU A 94 -36.74 4.44 31.91
C GLU A 94 -37.20 2.97 31.94
N GLY A 95 -36.30 2.08 32.39
CA GLY A 95 -36.66 0.73 32.82
C GLY A 95 -35.45 -0.08 33.25
N ALA A 96 -35.33 -0.32 34.55
CA ALA A 96 -34.22 -0.98 35.22
C ALA A 96 -34.26 -2.52 35.22
N ALA A 97 -33.10 -3.09 35.59
CA ALA A 97 -32.87 -4.35 36.33
C ALA A 97 -32.62 -5.69 35.57
N ALA A 98 -31.33 -6.06 35.60
CA ALA A 98 -30.70 -7.34 36.00
C ALA A 98 -31.44 -8.69 35.89
N ALA A 99 -30.75 -9.70 35.31
CA ALA A 99 -30.59 -11.05 35.88
C ALA A 99 -29.45 -11.84 35.18
N GLU A 100 -28.57 -12.42 35.99
CA GLU A 100 -27.60 -13.48 35.63
C GLU A 100 -28.31 -14.82 35.35
N GLY A 101 -27.68 -15.67 34.53
CA GLY A 101 -27.74 -17.13 34.73
C GLY A 101 -27.73 -17.98 33.45
N ALA A 102 -26.73 -18.89 33.39
CA ALA A 102 -26.73 -20.22 32.75
C ALA A 102 -26.83 -20.26 31.20
N GLU A 103 -26.25 -21.22 30.46
CA GLU A 103 -25.39 -22.38 30.71
C GLU A 103 -24.75 -22.72 29.35
N GLU A 104 -23.63 -23.45 29.37
CA GLU A 104 -22.90 -23.94 28.21
C GLU A 104 -23.72 -24.96 27.41
N GLU A 105 -23.89 -24.74 26.10
CA GLU A 105 -24.24 -25.80 25.15
C GLU A 105 -23.27 -25.78 23.97
N GLU A 106 -22.87 -27.00 23.60
CA GLU A 106 -21.95 -27.39 22.54
C GLU A 106 -22.44 -26.94 21.16
N GLU A 107 -21.56 -26.36 20.34
CA GLU A 107 -21.72 -26.38 18.88
C GLU A 107 -20.38 -26.73 18.21
N GLU A 108 -20.22 -28.03 17.97
CA GLU A 108 -19.33 -28.58 16.95
C GLU A 108 -20.06 -28.45 15.59
N GLN A 109 -20.10 -27.23 15.03
CA GLN A 109 -20.66 -26.97 13.70
C GLN A 109 -20.24 -25.60 13.14
N ASP A 110 -18.94 -25.30 13.06
CA ASP A 110 -18.48 -24.01 12.50
C ASP A 110 -17.29 -24.15 11.55
N GLU A 111 -17.53 -24.73 10.38
CA GLU A 111 -16.62 -24.57 9.23
C GLU A 111 -17.32 -23.88 8.04
N THR A 112 -18.64 -23.67 8.12
CA THR A 112 -19.44 -23.05 7.04
C THR A 112 -19.93 -21.64 7.37
N ALA A 113 -20.00 -21.23 8.64
CA ALA A 113 -20.39 -19.87 9.03
C ALA A 113 -19.21 -18.89 9.05
N ALA A 114 -17.99 -19.37 9.29
CA ALA A 114 -16.77 -18.56 9.16
C ALA A 114 -16.59 -17.93 7.76
N ALA A 115 -17.03 -18.60 6.69
CA ALA A 115 -16.94 -18.08 5.32
C ALA A 115 -17.99 -16.99 5.01
N GLU A 116 -19.19 -17.05 5.62
CA GLU A 116 -20.23 -16.02 5.46
C GLU A 116 -20.01 -14.82 6.40
N ALA A 117 -19.42 -15.01 7.58
CA ALA A 117 -19.06 -13.91 8.49
C ALA A 117 -17.95 -13.00 7.90
N LEU A 118 -17.01 -13.56 7.13
CA LEU A 118 -16.00 -12.77 6.42
C LEU A 118 -16.59 -11.85 5.34
N ALA A 119 -17.78 -12.16 4.81
CA ALA A 119 -18.44 -11.35 3.80
C ALA A 119 -19.13 -10.09 4.37
N SER A 120 -19.26 -9.98 5.70
CA SER A 120 -19.94 -8.85 6.35
C SER A 120 -19.00 -7.87 7.04
N THR A 121 -17.69 -8.14 7.09
CA THR A 121 -16.75 -7.22 7.74
C THR A 121 -16.59 -5.97 6.87
N PRO A 122 -16.81 -4.75 7.41
CA PRO A 122 -16.53 -3.52 6.70
C PRO A 122 -15.07 -3.51 6.20
N ARG A 123 -14.91 -3.30 4.89
CA ARG A 123 -13.62 -3.43 4.21
C ARG A 123 -13.48 -2.36 3.14
N ILE A 124 -12.28 -1.78 3.06
CA ILE A 124 -11.88 -0.88 1.98
C ILE A 124 -10.86 -1.58 1.10
N THR A 125 -10.79 -1.21 -0.18
CA THR A 125 -9.76 -1.69 -1.10
C THR A 125 -8.84 -0.54 -1.47
N VAL A 126 -7.53 -0.74 -1.34
CA VAL A 126 -6.51 0.24 -1.71
C VAL A 126 -5.54 -0.35 -2.73
N THR A 127 -5.16 0.43 -3.74
CA THR A 127 -4.19 0.03 -4.76
C THR A 127 -2.90 0.80 -4.58
N LEU A 128 -1.78 0.08 -4.48
CA LEU A 128 -0.44 0.65 -4.61
C LEU A 128 0.07 0.48 -6.05
N ASP A 129 0.33 1.61 -6.70
CA ASP A 129 0.92 1.69 -8.03
C ASP A 129 2.41 2.09 -7.92
N ALA A 130 3.27 1.14 -8.27
CA ALA A 130 4.73 1.29 -8.34
C ALA A 130 5.23 1.26 -9.79
N SER A 131 4.36 1.55 -10.76
CA SER A 131 4.69 1.56 -12.19
C SER A 131 5.70 2.66 -12.54
N LEU A 132 6.53 2.38 -13.53
CA LEU A 132 7.46 3.36 -14.09
C LEU A 132 6.70 4.45 -14.85
N PRO A 133 7.05 5.73 -14.65
CA PRO A 133 6.49 6.80 -15.46
C PRO A 133 6.88 6.63 -16.93
N ARG A 134 5.99 7.11 -17.80
CA ARG A 134 6.22 7.18 -19.24
C ARG A 134 6.52 8.61 -19.64
N THR A 135 7.51 8.76 -20.50
CA THR A 135 7.77 10.03 -21.20
C THR A 135 6.62 10.35 -22.16
N SER A 136 6.55 11.60 -22.61
CA SER A 136 5.64 12.01 -23.69
C SER A 136 5.84 11.22 -24.99
N ALA A 137 7.02 10.65 -25.20
CA ALA A 137 7.33 9.75 -26.32
C ALA A 137 6.90 8.29 -26.08
N GLY A 138 6.29 7.97 -24.94
CA GLY A 138 5.81 6.63 -24.58
C GLY A 138 6.88 5.68 -24.03
N SER A 139 8.15 6.13 -23.97
CA SER A 139 9.26 5.34 -23.42
C SER A 139 9.25 5.36 -21.89
N LEU A 140 9.61 4.23 -21.27
CA LEU A 140 9.72 4.09 -19.82
C LEU A 140 10.91 4.87 -19.29
N THR A 141 10.68 5.58 -18.20
CA THR A 141 11.72 6.29 -17.45
C THR A 141 11.81 5.74 -16.05
N ALA A 142 12.88 5.00 -15.77
CA ALA A 142 13.27 4.69 -14.41
C ALA A 142 14.32 5.70 -13.95
N GLY A 143 14.14 6.26 -12.76
CA GLY A 143 15.02 7.28 -12.22
C GLY A 143 14.69 7.68 -10.80
N PRO A 144 15.30 8.77 -10.29
CA PRO A 144 15.04 9.30 -8.95
C PRO A 144 13.57 9.69 -8.71
N ASP A 145 12.82 9.93 -9.78
CA ASP A 145 11.41 10.35 -9.73
C ASP A 145 10.43 9.14 -9.83
N SER A 146 10.90 7.93 -9.53
CA SER A 146 10.09 6.71 -9.57
C SER A 146 10.44 5.76 -8.42
N TYR A 147 9.56 4.80 -8.14
CA TYR A 147 9.85 3.72 -7.20
C TYR A 147 11.18 3.01 -7.52
N PRO A 148 12.02 2.65 -6.53
CA PRO A 148 11.84 2.80 -5.08
C PRO A 148 12.32 4.15 -4.50
N PHE A 149 12.73 5.11 -5.34
CA PHE A 149 13.29 6.39 -4.88
C PHE A 149 12.20 7.36 -4.40
N LEU A 150 10.99 7.23 -4.94
CA LEU A 150 9.76 7.87 -4.44
C LEU A 150 8.78 6.81 -3.94
N PRO A 151 7.86 7.17 -3.03
CA PRO A 151 6.82 6.26 -2.57
C PRO A 151 5.94 5.78 -3.73
N PRO A 152 5.36 4.57 -3.64
CA PRO A 152 4.33 4.16 -4.57
C PRO A 152 3.13 5.12 -4.47
N LYS A 153 2.40 5.28 -5.56
CA LYS A 153 1.12 6.00 -5.52
C LYS A 153 0.09 5.10 -4.84
N CYS A 154 -0.72 5.65 -3.94
CA CYS A 154 -1.81 4.91 -3.34
C CYS A 154 -3.15 5.50 -3.77
N LEU A 155 -4.10 4.64 -4.14
CA LEU A 155 -5.46 5.00 -4.53
C LEU A 155 -6.45 4.26 -3.63
N LEU A 156 -7.52 4.94 -3.20
CA LEU A 156 -8.69 4.27 -2.64
C LEU A 156 -9.49 3.70 -3.81
N THR A 157 -9.56 2.38 -3.95
CA THR A 157 -10.27 1.73 -5.06
C THR A 157 -11.74 1.53 -4.74
N SER A 158 -12.06 1.21 -3.48
CA SER A 158 -13.42 1.05 -3.01
C SER A 158 -13.53 1.27 -1.50
N GLY A 159 -14.74 1.57 -1.03
CA GLY A 159 -15.06 1.66 0.38
C GLY A 159 -15.07 3.07 0.96
N ALA A 160 -15.13 4.10 0.11
CA ALA A 160 -15.32 5.49 0.53
C ALA A 160 -16.52 5.68 1.49
N VAL A 161 -17.56 4.87 1.34
CA VAL A 161 -18.77 4.88 2.19
C VAL A 161 -18.50 4.63 3.67
N TYR A 162 -17.38 4.00 4.02
CA TYR A 162 -17.02 3.71 5.40
C TYR A 162 -16.33 4.88 6.10
N PHE A 163 -15.89 5.90 5.34
CA PHE A 163 -15.23 7.06 5.93
C PHE A 163 -16.22 7.99 6.65
N PRO A 164 -15.81 8.65 7.74
CA PRO A 164 -16.68 9.53 8.52
C PRO A 164 -17.22 10.73 7.74
N GLU A 165 -18.34 11.29 8.20
CA GLU A 165 -18.87 12.55 7.69
C GLU A 165 -17.81 13.67 7.80
N GLY A 166 -17.70 14.49 6.75
CA GLY A 166 -16.69 15.54 6.64
C GLY A 166 -15.39 15.08 5.96
N SER A 167 -15.22 13.79 5.69
CA SER A 167 -14.14 13.30 4.82
C SER A 167 -14.35 13.80 3.38
N ASP A 168 -13.28 14.17 2.69
CA ASP A 168 -13.32 14.63 1.30
C ASP A 168 -12.70 13.62 0.31
N ILE A 169 -12.70 12.35 0.71
CA ILE A 169 -12.21 11.20 -0.05
C ILE A 169 -13.36 10.48 -0.76
N ALA A 170 -13.15 10.10 -2.01
CA ALA A 170 -14.04 9.25 -2.82
C ALA A 170 -13.27 8.06 -3.41
N ASP A 171 -14.00 7.05 -3.88
CA ASP A 171 -13.40 5.95 -4.65
C ASP A 171 -12.74 6.51 -5.91
N GLY A 172 -11.47 6.16 -6.12
CA GLY A 172 -10.56 6.68 -7.14
C GLY A 172 -9.62 7.78 -6.66
N ASP A 173 -9.81 8.34 -5.46
CA ASP A 173 -8.96 9.41 -4.96
C ASP A 173 -7.59 8.91 -4.45
N PRO A 174 -6.55 9.75 -4.56
CA PRO A 174 -5.23 9.42 -4.04
C PRO A 174 -5.18 9.49 -2.51
N LEU A 175 -4.55 8.48 -1.93
CA LEU A 175 -4.21 8.40 -0.52
C LEU A 175 -2.74 8.76 -0.32
N ASP A 176 -2.46 9.54 0.72
CA ASP A 176 -1.11 10.01 1.00
C ASP A 176 -0.28 8.97 1.76
N VAL A 177 0.86 8.60 1.18
CA VAL A 177 1.87 7.76 1.85
C VAL A 177 2.80 8.69 2.63
N ASP A 178 2.26 9.25 3.71
CA ASP A 178 2.95 10.19 4.62
C ASP A 178 3.98 9.47 5.50
N LEU A 179 5.01 8.95 4.84
CA LEU A 179 6.21 8.38 5.45
C LEU A 179 7.40 9.22 5.00
N ASP A 180 8.44 9.31 5.84
CA ASP A 180 9.76 9.80 5.42
C ASP A 180 10.38 8.80 4.44
N TRP A 181 9.89 8.82 3.19
CA TRP A 181 10.15 7.76 2.24
C TRP A 181 11.63 7.66 1.92
N THR A 182 12.16 6.44 1.99
CA THR A 182 13.54 6.13 1.62
C THR A 182 13.55 4.86 0.78
N PRO A 183 14.55 4.66 -0.10
CA PRO A 183 14.65 3.43 -0.91
C PRO A 183 14.76 2.13 -0.11
N SER A 184 15.00 2.20 1.21
CA SER A 184 14.97 1.05 2.12
C SER A 184 13.56 0.61 2.51
N LEU A 185 12.54 1.47 2.38
CA LEU A 185 11.14 1.12 2.61
C LEU A 185 10.55 0.32 1.44
N HIS A 186 9.54 -0.48 1.75
CA HIS A 186 8.92 -1.45 0.86
C HIS A 186 7.43 -1.12 0.65
N LEU A 187 6.81 -1.76 -0.34
CA LEU A 187 5.37 -1.73 -0.59
C LEU A 187 4.55 -2.14 0.64
N ASN A 188 5.06 -3.09 1.45
CA ASN A 188 4.40 -3.46 2.70
C ASN A 188 4.33 -2.26 3.67
N ASP A 189 5.43 -1.52 3.83
CA ASP A 189 5.48 -0.37 4.73
C ASP A 189 4.44 0.69 4.31
N ALA A 190 4.36 0.97 3.01
CA ALA A 190 3.34 1.87 2.44
C ALA A 190 1.90 1.36 2.67
N ALA A 191 1.65 0.08 2.38
CA ALA A 191 0.33 -0.54 2.53
C ALA A 191 -0.13 -0.51 3.99
N THR A 192 0.74 -0.92 4.92
CA THR A 192 0.49 -0.93 6.36
C THR A 192 0.21 0.47 6.87
N HIS A 193 0.99 1.47 6.45
CA HIS A 193 0.78 2.86 6.85
C HIS A 193 -0.59 3.40 6.41
N VAL A 194 -0.93 3.25 5.12
CA VAL A 194 -2.22 3.73 4.59
C VAL A 194 -3.38 2.98 5.25
N ALA A 195 -3.26 1.66 5.42
CA ALA A 195 -4.27 0.83 6.07
C ALA A 195 -4.52 1.28 7.51
N LEU A 196 -3.47 1.58 8.28
CA LEU A 196 -3.60 2.10 9.64
C LEU A 196 -4.28 3.46 9.68
N ARG A 197 -3.89 4.39 8.81
CA ARG A 197 -4.51 5.74 8.76
C ARG A 197 -6.01 5.66 8.43
N ALA A 198 -6.36 4.88 7.41
CA ALA A 198 -7.75 4.73 6.98
C ALA A 198 -8.58 4.06 8.08
N ARG A 199 -8.07 2.94 8.62
CA ARG A 199 -8.74 2.22 9.72
C ARG A 199 -8.91 3.09 10.96
N GLU A 200 -7.92 3.88 11.34
CA GLU A 200 -8.02 4.72 12.53
C GLU A 200 -8.99 5.89 12.35
N SER A 201 -8.99 6.53 11.18
CA SER A 201 -9.99 7.55 10.82
C SER A 201 -11.41 7.01 10.97
N ILE A 202 -11.68 5.83 10.39
CA ILE A 202 -13.00 5.18 10.44
C ILE A 202 -13.38 4.81 11.87
N ARG A 203 -12.45 4.25 12.65
CA ARG A 203 -12.73 3.81 14.03
C ARG A 203 -12.89 4.96 15.01
N ARG A 204 -12.14 6.05 14.84
CA ARG A 204 -12.22 7.26 15.68
C ARG A 204 -13.28 8.25 15.21
N ASN A 205 -13.91 7.99 14.06
CA ASN A 205 -14.83 8.94 13.43
C ASN A 205 -14.17 10.31 13.15
N GLU A 206 -12.91 10.28 12.71
CA GLU A 206 -12.14 11.46 12.33
C GLU A 206 -12.16 11.61 10.80
N PRO A 207 -12.49 12.80 10.23
CA PRO A 207 -12.49 13.01 8.79
C PRO A 207 -11.17 12.63 8.12
N PHE A 208 -11.26 11.89 7.01
CA PHE A 208 -10.11 11.54 6.19
C PHE A 208 -9.96 12.51 5.03
N HIS A 209 -8.73 12.93 4.79
CA HIS A 209 -8.42 13.86 3.71
C HIS A 209 -7.60 13.23 2.61
N LYS A 210 -7.99 13.51 1.35
CA LYS A 210 -7.24 13.07 0.18
C LYS A 210 -5.86 13.72 0.12
N ALA A 211 -4.94 13.08 -0.58
CA ALA A 211 -3.60 13.62 -0.78
C ALA A 211 -3.66 15.00 -1.47
N LYS A 212 -2.89 15.96 -0.95
CA LYS A 212 -2.77 17.27 -1.60
C LYS A 212 -2.03 17.09 -2.93
N PRO A 213 -2.50 17.69 -4.05
CA PRO A 213 -1.73 17.65 -5.28
C PRO A 213 -0.35 18.28 -5.03
N PRO A 214 0.73 17.73 -5.62
CA PRO A 214 2.03 18.37 -5.55
C PRO A 214 1.90 19.80 -6.10
N PRO A 215 2.57 20.79 -5.49
CA PRO A 215 2.48 22.17 -5.97
C PRO A 215 2.87 22.24 -7.45
N GLU A 216 1.93 22.69 -8.30
CA GLU A 216 2.18 22.86 -9.72
C GLU A 216 3.26 23.95 -9.93
N GLY A 217 4.48 23.54 -10.27
CA GLY A 217 5.50 24.43 -10.84
C GLY A 217 6.38 25.18 -9.84
N GLY A 218 7.55 24.61 -9.52
CA GLY A 218 8.57 25.30 -8.72
C GLY A 218 10.00 24.80 -8.85
N VAL A 219 10.37 24.12 -9.93
CA VAL A 219 11.80 23.92 -10.26
C VAL A 219 12.18 24.94 -11.32
N THR A 220 12.41 26.19 -10.91
CA THR A 220 13.36 27.03 -11.65
C THR A 220 14.73 26.41 -11.44
N ILE A 221 15.18 25.61 -12.42
CA ILE A 221 16.61 25.29 -12.52
C ILE A 221 17.32 26.62 -12.68
N GLY A 222 17.96 27.08 -11.60
CA GLY A 222 18.85 28.23 -11.59
C GLY A 222 20.02 27.97 -12.51
N GLY A 223 19.84 28.23 -13.80
CA GLY A 223 20.92 28.48 -14.73
C GLY A 223 21.55 29.82 -14.36
N GLY A 224 22.75 29.80 -13.80
CA GLY A 224 23.46 31.02 -13.47
C GLY A 224 24.65 30.81 -12.56
N ASP A 225 25.71 30.21 -13.08
CA ASP A 225 27.02 30.87 -12.96
C ASP A 225 27.99 30.34 -14.02
N ARG A 226 28.13 31.12 -15.10
CA ARG A 226 29.33 31.09 -15.94
C ARG A 226 30.38 31.87 -15.16
N ILE A 227 31.30 31.15 -14.54
CA ILE A 227 32.54 31.73 -14.04
C ILE A 227 33.36 32.16 -15.27
N ALA A 228 33.81 33.41 -15.23
CA ALA A 228 34.51 34.14 -16.29
C ALA A 228 35.81 33.49 -16.75
#